data_AF-A0AAP2E577-F1
#
_entry.id   AF-A0AAP2E577-F1
#
_cell.length_a   1.000
_cell.length_b   1.000
_cell.length_c   1.000
_cell.angle_alpha   90.00
_cell.angle_beta   90.00
_cell.angle_gamma   90.00
#
_symmetry.space_group_name_H-M   'P 1'
#
loop_
_entity.id
_entity.type
_entity.pdbx_description
1 polymer ?
#
loop_
_entity_poly.entity_id
_entity_poly.type
_entity_poly.pdbx_seq_one_letter_code
_entity_poly.pdbx_strand_id
1 'polypeptide(L)'
;MSENLKVFYFVLIASNMVHIVLLIVLNKRRIIKLRDFIVNFKERGMLSDKDYQLLDGRYNGIFSYLEFFPDKVDFANLYEDEPFARFVAKTKKRLKILAIGAAISMTLTFIFVPMGKEIRIGCTSTGQFPTACIE
;
A
#
# COMPACT_ATOMS: atom_id res chain seq x y z
N MET A 1 2.88 -5.68 -30.85
CA MET A 1 3.35 -6.31 -29.61
C MET A 1 3.09 -7.80 -29.72
N SER A 2 4.07 -8.67 -29.44
CA SER A 2 3.86 -10.12 -29.48
C SER A 2 2.83 -10.55 -28.42
N GLU A 3 2.11 -11.65 -28.67
CA GLU A 3 1.13 -12.20 -27.70
C GLU A 3 1.79 -12.49 -26.34
N ASN A 4 3.02 -13.01 -26.34
CA ASN A 4 3.79 -13.25 -25.12
C ASN A 4 4.05 -11.97 -24.31
N LEU A 5 4.32 -10.84 -25.00
CA LEU A 5 4.56 -9.55 -24.35
C LEU A 5 3.26 -8.93 -23.79
N LYS A 6 2.10 -9.17 -24.43
CA LYS A 6 0.78 -8.81 -23.87
C LYS A 6 0.46 -9.57 -22.59
N VAL A 7 0.66 -10.87 -22.59
CA VAL A 7 0.44 -11.73 -21.42
C VAL A 7 1.36 -11.30 -20.28
N PHE A 8 2.64 -11.09 -20.56
CA PHE A 8 3.61 -10.61 -19.57
C PHE A 8 3.20 -9.26 -18.96
N TYR A 9 2.75 -8.32 -19.79
CA TYR A 9 2.27 -7.01 -19.32
C TYR A 9 1.03 -7.12 -18.42
N PHE A 10 0.06 -7.95 -18.81
CA PHE A 10 -1.13 -8.19 -17.98
C PHE A 10 -0.75 -8.78 -16.61
N VAL A 11 0.21 -9.70 -16.57
CA VAL A 11 0.73 -10.26 -15.31
C VAL A 11 1.37 -9.18 -14.43
N LEU A 12 2.12 -8.24 -15.02
CA LEU A 12 2.73 -7.13 -14.27
C LEU A 12 1.69 -6.16 -13.70
N ILE A 13 0.67 -5.78 -14.47
CA ILE A 13 -0.44 -4.95 -13.96
C ILE A 13 -1.18 -5.68 -12.84
N ALA A 14 -1.55 -6.95 -13.06
CA ALA A 14 -2.25 -7.74 -12.06
C ALA A 14 -1.41 -7.86 -10.77
N SER A 15 -0.10 -8.09 -10.90
CA SER A 15 0.85 -8.09 -9.80
C SER A 15 0.85 -6.77 -9.03
N ASN A 16 0.92 -5.62 -9.72
CA ASN A 16 0.86 -4.30 -9.07
C ASN A 16 -0.44 -4.12 -8.29
N MET A 17 -1.58 -4.47 -8.89
CA MET A 17 -2.89 -4.38 -8.24
C MET A 17 -2.96 -5.26 -7.00
N VAL A 18 -2.44 -6.49 -7.06
CA VAL A 18 -2.35 -7.39 -5.90
C VAL A 18 -1.51 -6.76 -4.79
N HIS A 19 -0.33 -6.20 -5.10
CA HIS A 19 0.51 -5.55 -4.10
C HIS A 19 -0.20 -4.35 -3.44
N ILE A 20 -0.86 -3.50 -4.22
CA ILE A 20 -1.60 -2.33 -3.71
C ILE A 20 -2.73 -2.79 -2.79
N VAL A 21 -3.54 -3.77 -3.21
CA VAL A 21 -4.63 -4.33 -2.40
C VAL A 21 -4.09 -4.92 -1.09
N LEU A 22 -3.01 -5.72 -1.16
CA LEU A 22 -2.39 -6.29 0.03
C LEU A 22 -1.83 -5.23 0.98
N LEU A 23 -1.23 -4.16 0.45
CA LEU A 23 -0.76 -3.03 1.24
C LEU A 23 -1.93 -2.34 1.97
N ILE A 24 -3.04 -2.05 1.26
CA ILE A 24 -4.24 -1.45 1.85
C ILE A 24 -4.82 -2.35 2.96
N VAL A 25 -4.98 -3.64 2.68
CA VAL A 25 -5.53 -4.62 3.65
C VAL A 25 -4.62 -4.75 4.87
N LEU A 26 -3.30 -4.85 4.67
CA LEU A 26 -2.32 -4.93 5.74
C LEU A 26 -2.35 -3.66 6.59
N ASN A 27 -2.49 -2.49 5.95
CA ASN A 27 -2.53 -1.21 6.61
C ASN A 27 -3.80 -1.01 7.45
N LYS A 28 -4.96 -1.38 6.90
CA LYS A 28 -6.23 -1.40 7.65
C LYS A 28 -6.15 -2.30 8.88
N ARG A 29 -5.63 -3.52 8.70
CA ARG A 29 -5.41 -4.47 9.81
C ARG A 29 -4.41 -3.94 10.84
N ARG A 30 -3.36 -3.23 10.41
CA ARG A 30 -2.40 -2.57 11.29
C ARG A 30 -3.09 -1.58 12.20
N ILE A 31 -3.89 -0.66 11.63
CA ILE A 31 -4.55 0.40 12.39
C ILE A 31 -5.55 -0.15 13.40
N ILE A 32 -6.39 -1.12 13.01
CA ILE A 32 -7.34 -1.76 13.94
C ILE A 32 -6.59 -2.36 15.14
N LYS A 33 -5.58 -3.21 14.88
CA LYS A 33 -4.80 -3.83 15.97
C LYS A 33 -4.05 -2.81 16.81
N LEU A 34 -3.51 -1.76 16.19
CA LEU A 34 -2.77 -0.72 16.89
C LEU A 34 -3.67 0.03 17.87
N ARG A 35 -4.91 0.33 17.47
CA ARG A 35 -5.92 0.92 18.35
C ARG A 35 -6.27 -0.01 19.51
N ASP A 36 -6.47 -1.31 19.25
CA ASP A 36 -6.74 -2.29 20.30
C ASP A 36 -5.59 -2.30 21.34
N PHE A 37 -4.33 -2.26 20.88
CA PHE A 37 -3.18 -2.14 21.78
C PHE A 37 -3.20 -0.86 22.61
N ILE A 38 -3.49 0.29 21.99
CA ILE A 38 -3.49 1.60 22.68
C ILE A 38 -4.58 1.66 23.75
N VAL A 39 -5.78 1.16 23.45
CA VAL A 39 -6.86 1.05 24.44
C VAL A 39 -6.43 0.15 25.60
N ASN A 40 -5.89 -1.04 25.30
CA ASN A 40 -5.41 -1.95 26.34
C ASN A 40 -4.28 -1.32 27.19
N PHE A 41 -3.35 -0.58 26.59
CA PHE A 41 -2.30 0.11 27.33
C PHE A 41 -2.85 1.19 28.26
N LYS A 42 -3.89 1.90 27.83
CA LYS A 42 -4.58 2.88 28.66
C LYS A 42 -5.27 2.21 29.85
N GLU A 43 -5.99 1.11 29.63
CA GLU A 43 -6.65 0.33 30.67
C GLU A 43 -5.66 -0.24 31.70
N ARG A 44 -4.45 -0.60 31.26
CA ARG A 44 -3.35 -1.06 32.13
C ARG A 44 -2.59 0.07 32.84
N GLY A 45 -2.95 1.34 32.61
CA GLY A 45 -2.26 2.49 33.20
C GLY A 45 -0.85 2.75 32.64
N MET A 46 -0.51 2.19 31.48
CA MET A 46 0.79 2.39 30.83
C MET A 46 0.87 3.64 29.95
N LEU A 47 -0.27 4.30 29.73
CA LEU A 47 -0.39 5.55 28.99
C LEU A 47 -1.04 6.62 29.86
N SER A 48 -0.44 7.81 29.89
CA SER A 48 -1.09 8.99 30.44
C SER A 48 -2.35 9.35 29.62
N ASP A 49 -3.29 10.11 30.19
CA ASP A 49 -4.47 10.57 29.45
C ASP A 49 -4.09 11.39 28.22
N LYS A 50 -3.06 12.24 28.35
CA LYS A 50 -2.57 13.08 27.27
C LYS A 50 -1.98 12.25 26.13
N ASP A 51 -1.16 11.25 26.46
CA ASP A 51 -0.53 10.37 25.48
C ASP A 51 -1.56 9.49 24.77
N TYR A 52 -2.55 9.00 25.52
CA TYR A 52 -3.67 8.27 24.95
C TYR A 52 -4.46 9.12 23.96
N GLN A 53 -4.86 10.35 24.32
CA GLN A 53 -5.60 11.24 23.42
C GLN A 53 -4.80 11.59 22.16
N LEU A 54 -3.49 11.79 22.29
CA LEU A 54 -2.60 12.02 21.15
C LEU A 54 -2.58 10.82 20.19
N LEU A 55 -2.36 9.61 20.71
CA LEU A 55 -2.30 8.41 19.90
C LEU A 55 -3.67 8.04 19.31
N ASP A 56 -4.74 8.13 20.10
CA ASP A 56 -6.10 7.85 19.63
C ASP A 56 -6.51 8.82 18.52
N GLY A 57 -6.23 10.13 18.67
CA GLY A 57 -6.48 11.12 17.62
C GLY A 57 -5.75 10.82 16.31
N ARG A 58 -4.48 10.41 16.38
CA ARG A 58 -3.69 10.02 15.21
C ARG A 58 -4.29 8.81 14.49
N TYR A 59 -4.71 7.79 15.23
CA TYR A 59 -5.18 6.53 14.64
C TYR A 59 -6.69 6.49 14.36
N ASN A 60 -7.47 7.46 14.84
CA ASN A 60 -8.87 7.69 14.48
C ASN A 60 -9.06 8.70 13.35
N GLY A 61 -8.05 9.49 13.03
CA GLY A 61 -8.13 10.49 11.97
C GLY A 61 -8.34 9.90 10.57
N ILE A 62 -8.78 10.75 9.64
CA ILE A 62 -8.97 10.44 8.22
C ILE A 62 -7.66 9.94 7.59
N PHE A 63 -6.52 10.48 8.04
CA PHE A 63 -5.18 10.12 7.56
C PHE A 63 -4.50 9.02 8.38
N SER A 64 -5.22 8.32 9.26
CA SER A 64 -4.66 7.24 10.11
C SER A 64 -3.91 6.17 9.32
N TYR A 65 -4.31 5.92 8.07
CA TYR A 65 -3.61 4.99 7.17
C TYR A 65 -2.16 5.41 6.86
N LEU A 66 -1.85 6.70 6.87
CA LEU A 66 -0.50 7.21 6.62
C LEU A 66 0.36 7.28 7.90
N GLU A 67 -0.26 7.11 9.07
CA GLU A 67 0.43 7.24 10.35
C GLU A 67 1.41 6.10 10.61
N PHE A 68 2.58 6.47 11.12
CA PHE A 68 3.59 5.50 11.57
C PHE A 68 3.22 4.88 12.92
N PHE A 69 3.91 3.79 13.28
CA PHE A 69 3.86 3.27 14.64
C PHE A 69 4.34 4.33 15.64
N PRO A 70 3.92 4.26 16.92
CA PRO A 70 4.43 5.15 17.97
C PRO A 70 5.95 5.10 17.99
N ASP A 71 6.61 6.25 18.14
CA ASP A 71 8.07 6.29 18.18
C ASP A 71 8.56 5.50 19.39
N LYS A 72 9.61 4.70 19.20
CA LYS A 72 10.21 3.93 20.29
C LYS A 72 10.88 4.83 21.31
N VAL A 73 11.35 6.02 20.90
CA VAL A 73 11.97 6.99 21.80
C VAL A 73 10.94 7.58 22.76
N ASP A 74 9.79 8.02 22.24
CA ASP A 74 8.76 8.69 23.03
C ASP A 74 7.89 7.70 23.82
N PHE A 75 7.73 6.47 23.32
CA PHE A 75 6.82 5.46 23.87
C PHE A 75 7.53 4.16 24.22
N ALA A 76 8.72 4.23 24.81
CA ALA A 76 9.56 3.07 25.14
C ALA A 76 8.79 1.99 25.93
N ASN A 77 8.00 2.39 26.92
CA ASN A 77 7.21 1.50 27.78
C ASN A 77 6.22 0.63 27.00
N LEU A 78 5.71 1.09 25.85
CA LEU A 78 4.81 0.29 25.01
C LEU A 78 5.57 -0.87 24.35
N TYR A 79 6.85 -0.67 24.03
CA TYR A 79 7.71 -1.66 23.39
C TYR A 79 8.28 -2.70 24.36
N GLU A 80 8.08 -2.52 25.67
CA GLU A 80 8.35 -3.54 26.68
C GLU A 80 7.28 -4.66 26.65
N ASP A 81 6.08 -4.36 26.13
CA ASP A 81 5.04 -5.34 25.90
C ASP A 81 5.41 -6.25 24.71
N GLU A 82 5.79 -7.50 25.01
CA GLU A 82 6.23 -8.47 24.01
C GLU A 82 5.20 -8.71 22.88
N PRO A 83 3.89 -8.83 23.14
CA PRO A 83 2.88 -8.89 22.10
C PRO A 83 2.93 -7.69 21.13
N PHE A 84 3.00 -6.47 21.66
CA PHE A 84 3.10 -5.25 20.84
C PHE A 84 4.39 -5.18 20.04
N ALA A 85 5.54 -5.43 20.67
CA ALA A 85 6.84 -5.41 20.01
C ALA A 85 6.90 -6.41 18.83
N ARG A 86 6.38 -7.63 19.04
CA ARG A 86 6.27 -8.65 17.98
C ARG A 86 5.33 -8.21 16.86
N PHE A 87 4.20 -7.58 17.19
CA PHE A 87 3.26 -7.05 16.20
C PHE A 87 3.91 -5.97 15.33
N VAL A 88 4.62 -5.01 15.94
CA VAL A 88 5.32 -3.94 15.21
C VAL A 88 6.39 -4.54 14.30
N ALA A 89 7.27 -5.41 14.82
CA ALA A 89 8.34 -6.03 14.04
C ALA A 89 7.81 -6.83 12.85
N LYS A 90 6.80 -7.68 13.07
CA LYS A 90 6.18 -8.49 12.02
C LYS A 90 5.52 -7.63 10.93
N THR A 91 4.84 -6.56 11.33
CA THR A 91 4.15 -5.68 10.40
C THR A 91 5.13 -4.84 9.58
N LYS A 92 6.17 -4.27 10.21
CA LYS A 92 7.26 -3.58 9.50
C LYS A 92 7.93 -4.48 8.47
N LYS A 93 8.22 -5.74 8.83
CA LYS A 93 8.79 -6.73 7.89
C LYS A 93 7.88 -6.99 6.69
N ARG A 94 6.57 -7.19 6.92
CA ARG A 94 5.59 -7.43 5.85
C ARG A 94 5.43 -6.23 4.92
N LEU A 95 5.35 -5.03 5.47
CA LEU A 95 5.29 -3.79 4.69
C LEU A 95 6.54 -3.64 3.82
N LYS A 96 7.72 -3.90 4.37
CA LYS A 96 8.98 -3.84 3.61
C LYS A 96 8.98 -4.82 2.43
N ILE A 97 8.56 -6.07 2.65
CA ILE A 97 8.49 -7.09 1.59
C ILE A 97 7.52 -6.67 0.49
N LEU A 98 6.31 -6.22 0.85
CA LEU A 98 5.30 -5.78 -0.11
C LEU A 98 5.73 -4.52 -0.87
N ALA A 99 6.38 -3.57 -0.20
CA ALA A 99 6.90 -2.37 -0.84
C ALA A 99 8.00 -2.68 -1.85
N ILE A 100 8.92 -3.59 -1.51
CA ILE A 100 9.97 -4.06 -2.43
C ILE A 100 9.33 -4.77 -3.65
N GLY A 101 8.36 -5.66 -3.41
CA GLY A 101 7.65 -6.36 -4.50
C GLY A 101 6.91 -5.39 -5.43
N ALA A 102 6.23 -4.39 -4.86
CA ALA A 102 5.56 -3.33 -5.63
C ALA A 102 6.57 -2.52 -6.44
N ALA A 103 7.70 -2.12 -5.85
CA ALA A 103 8.73 -1.35 -6.55
C ALA A 103 9.35 -2.12 -7.72
N ILE A 104 9.66 -3.41 -7.53
CA ILE A 104 10.16 -4.29 -8.61
C ILE A 104 9.11 -4.40 -9.72
N SER A 105 7.87 -4.68 -9.36
CA SER A 105 6.78 -4.85 -10.32
C SER A 105 6.48 -3.55 -11.11
N MET A 106 6.50 -2.39 -10.45
CA MET A 106 6.40 -1.08 -11.10
C MET A 106 7.59 -0.80 -12.04
N THR A 107 8.81 -1.12 -11.60
CA THR A 107 10.03 -0.92 -12.41
C THR A 107 9.98 -1.76 -13.69
N LEU A 108 9.62 -3.03 -13.58
CA LEU A 108 9.43 -3.91 -14.73
C LEU A 108 8.31 -3.39 -15.63
N THR A 109 7.20 -2.93 -15.05
CA THR A 109 6.12 -2.31 -15.84
C THR A 109 6.66 -1.13 -16.64
N PHE A 110 7.42 -0.22 -16.02
CA PHE A 110 7.98 0.94 -16.72
C PHE A 110 8.96 0.58 -17.84
N ILE A 111 9.83 -0.41 -17.62
CA ILE A 111 10.81 -0.89 -18.62
C ILE A 111 10.11 -1.52 -19.83
N PHE A 112 9.06 -2.31 -19.60
CA PHE A 112 8.39 -3.09 -20.63
C PHE A 112 7.13 -2.43 -21.21
N VAL A 113 6.65 -1.33 -20.62
CA VAL A 113 5.63 -0.47 -21.25
C VAL A 113 6.26 0.16 -22.48
N PRO A 114 5.66 0.00 -23.68
CA PRO A 114 6.14 0.69 -24.86
C PRO A 114 5.95 2.19 -24.67
N MET A 115 7.05 2.92 -24.38
CA MET A 115 7.08 4.36 -24.49
C MET A 115 6.82 4.72 -25.97
N GLY A 116 5.62 5.18 -26.27
CA GLY A 116 5.32 5.81 -27.56
C GLY A 116 5.21 4.87 -28.77
N LYS A 117 4.20 4.01 -28.80
CA LYS A 117 3.40 3.92 -30.04
C LYS A 117 2.02 4.45 -29.72
N GLU A 118 1.64 5.52 -30.40
CA GLU A 118 0.31 6.13 -30.35
C GLU A 118 -0.74 5.03 -30.13
N ILE A 119 -1.44 5.09 -29.00
CA ILE A 119 -2.65 4.30 -28.83
C ILE A 119 -3.69 4.97 -29.73
N ARG A 120 -3.69 4.64 -31.03
CA ARG A 120 -4.80 4.98 -31.92
C ARG A 120 -5.99 4.12 -31.51
N ILE A 121 -6.77 4.63 -30.58
CA ILE A 121 -8.08 4.09 -30.24
C ILE A 121 -8.99 4.42 -31.43
N GLY A 122 -9.42 3.40 -32.16
CA GLY A 122 -10.46 3.51 -33.17
C GLY A 122 -9.96 3.64 -34.61
N CYS A 123 -9.55 2.52 -35.20
CA CYS A 123 -9.69 2.28 -36.64
C CYS A 123 -10.06 0.81 -36.82
N THR A 124 -11.35 0.49 -36.65
CA THR A 124 -11.89 -0.75 -37.20
C THR A 124 -11.89 -0.62 -38.72
N SER A 125 -11.04 -1.39 -39.39
CA SER A 125 -11.12 -1.58 -40.84
C SER A 125 -12.35 -2.43 -41.17
N THR A 126 -13.54 -1.84 -41.04
CA THR A 126 -14.64 -2.24 -41.90
C THR A 126 -14.41 -1.50 -43.21
N GLY A 127 -14.08 -2.26 -44.25
CA GLY A 127 -13.91 -1.71 -45.59
C GLY A 127 -15.10 -0.84 -45.99
N GLN A 128 -14.80 0.15 -46.84
CA GLN A 128 -15.71 1.18 -47.36
C GLN A 128 -16.00 2.31 -46.36
N PHE A 129 -15.11 3.32 -46.34
CA PHE A 129 -15.37 4.77 -46.38
C PHE A 129 -14.18 5.53 -45.73
N PRO A 130 -13.71 6.64 -46.32
CA PRO A 130 -12.54 7.36 -45.81
C PRO A 130 -12.94 8.16 -44.56
N THR A 131 -12.44 7.77 -43.40
CA THR A 131 -12.58 8.57 -42.18
C THR A 131 -11.43 9.56 -42.13
N ALA A 132 -11.78 10.86 -42.12
CA ALA A 132 -10.84 11.96 -41.97
C ALA A 132 -10.01 11.77 -40.69
N CYS A 133 -8.69 11.80 -40.83
CA CYS A 133 -7.78 11.99 -39.71
C CYS A 133 -7.73 13.49 -39.44
N ILE A 134 -8.16 13.91 -38.25
CA ILE A 134 -7.92 15.27 -37.77
C ILE A 134 -6.50 15.26 -37.18
N GLU A 135 -5.64 16.12 -37.72
CA GLU A 135 -4.26 16.35 -37.26
C GLU A 135 -4.19 16.89 -35.83
#